data_AF-A0A8S9ZGX4-F1
#
_entry.id   AF-A0A8S9ZGX4-F1
#
_cell.length_a   1.000
_cell.length_b   1.000
_cell.length_c   1.000
_cell.angle_alpha   90.00
_cell.angle_beta   90.00
_cell.angle_gamma   90.00
#
_symmetry.space_group_name_H-M   'P 1'
#
loop_
_entity.id
_entity.type
_entity.pdbx_description
1 polymer ?
#
loop_
_entity_poly.entity_id
_entity_poly.type
_entity_poly.pdbx_seq_one_letter_code
_entity_poly.pdbx_strand_id
1 'polypeptide(L)'
;MSDTVNFDQFVRDYLNVGEVQGIYYYPTKKLAIASLHPGAIIDGKSVSTNGVVISTADREDFIYNPIQFVHSIRDAEYKLGVDQRDNVPILVRQTVPTARKMVYAFLMILTCMALLNYYKGSVRTNMFRIVSSAANKKKEKK
;
A
#
# COMPACT_ATOMS: atom_id res chain seq x y z
N MET A 1 -8.17 11.82 -22.75
CA MET A 1 -7.15 10.84 -22.30
C MET A 1 -6.14 11.60 -21.49
N SER A 2 -5.80 11.16 -20.27
CA SER A 2 -4.67 11.77 -19.54
C SER A 2 -3.40 11.33 -20.25
N ASP A 3 -2.63 12.27 -20.78
CA ASP A 3 -1.34 11.96 -21.38
C ASP A 3 -0.42 11.38 -20.30
N THR A 4 0.08 10.18 -20.56
CA THR A 4 1.06 9.53 -19.68
C THR A 4 2.43 10.07 -20.06
N VAL A 5 3.11 10.71 -19.11
CA VAL A 5 4.47 11.25 -19.29
C VAL A 5 5.48 10.42 -18.51
N ASN A 6 6.75 10.45 -18.89
CA ASN A 6 7.81 9.86 -18.06
C ASN A 6 8.22 10.83 -16.93
N PHE A 7 9.05 10.35 -16.00
CA PHE A 7 9.48 11.14 -14.85
C PHE A 7 10.24 12.41 -15.23
N ASP A 8 11.19 12.33 -16.17
CA ASP A 8 12.01 13.48 -16.56
C ASP A 8 11.19 14.57 -17.27
N GLN A 9 10.23 14.15 -18.10
CA GLN A 9 9.27 15.05 -18.75
C GLN A 9 8.36 15.70 -17.72
N PHE A 10 7.89 14.95 -16.73
CA PHE A 10 7.11 15.52 -15.63
C PHE A 10 7.88 16.62 -14.88
N VAL A 11 9.14 16.36 -14.52
CA VAL A 11 9.97 17.33 -13.80
C VAL A 11 10.16 18.60 -14.62
N ARG A 12 10.49 18.46 -15.90
CA ARG A 12 10.78 19.60 -16.79
C ARG A 12 9.56 20.43 -17.14
N ASP A 13 8.44 19.77 -17.48
CA ASP A 13 7.30 20.43 -18.11
C ASP A 13 6.20 20.77 -17.10
N TYR A 14 6.11 20.05 -15.98
CA TYR A 14 5.03 20.22 -14.98
C TYR A 14 5.58 20.76 -13.66
N LEU A 15 6.58 20.09 -13.07
CA LEU A 15 7.10 20.47 -11.75
C LEU A 15 7.79 21.84 -11.77
N ASN A 16 8.54 22.13 -12.83
CA ASN A 16 9.21 23.42 -13.04
C ASN A 16 8.25 24.61 -13.12
N VAL A 17 7.01 24.40 -13.58
CA VAL A 17 6.03 25.48 -13.75
C VAL A 17 5.34 25.85 -12.43
N GLY A 18 5.47 25.02 -11.39
CA GLY A 18 4.86 25.28 -10.08
C GLY A 18 3.35 25.02 -10.00
N GLU A 19 2.76 24.43 -11.04
CA GLU A 19 1.31 24.18 -11.13
C GLU A 19 0.88 22.84 -10.50
N VAL A 20 1.82 22.14 -9.85
CA VAL A 20 1.57 20.85 -9.22
C VAL A 20 1.12 21.04 -7.78
N GLN A 21 -0.12 20.65 -7.49
CA GLN A 21 -0.71 20.73 -6.14
C GLN A 21 -0.28 19.56 -5.23
N GLY A 22 -0.07 18.37 -5.80
CA GLY A 22 0.25 17.19 -5.01
C GLY A 22 0.53 15.96 -5.86
N ILE A 23 1.28 14.99 -5.32
CA ILE A 23 1.69 13.78 -6.06
C ILE A 23 1.24 12.53 -5.29
N TYR A 24 0.53 11.64 -5.98
CA TYR A 24 0.11 10.34 -5.48
C TYR A 24 0.94 9.24 -6.14
N TYR A 25 1.83 8.61 -5.39
CA TYR A 25 2.71 7.57 -5.92
C TYR A 25 2.16 6.17 -5.62
N TYR A 26 2.09 5.32 -6.65
CA TYR A 26 1.63 3.93 -6.58
C TYR A 26 2.75 2.97 -7.02
N PRO A 27 3.66 2.58 -6.12
CA PRO A 27 4.81 1.73 -6.48
C PRO A 27 4.41 0.41 -7.11
N THR A 28 3.35 -0.21 -6.61
CA THR A 28 2.83 -1.50 -7.09
C THR A 28 2.25 -1.44 -8.51
N LYS A 29 1.80 -0.27 -8.94
CA LYS A 29 1.25 -0.04 -10.28
C LYS A 29 2.26 0.57 -11.24
N LYS A 30 3.49 0.83 -10.78
CA LYS A 30 4.56 1.48 -11.55
C LYS A 30 4.12 2.83 -12.17
N LEU A 31 3.34 3.60 -11.41
CA LEU A 31 2.86 4.91 -11.83
C LEU A 31 2.74 5.87 -10.64
N ALA A 32 2.83 7.16 -10.93
CA ALA A 32 2.41 8.24 -10.06
C ALA A 32 1.33 9.08 -10.75
N ILE A 33 0.57 9.83 -9.98
CA ILE A 33 -0.43 10.78 -10.48
C ILE A 33 -0.15 12.11 -9.81
N ALA A 34 0.19 13.13 -10.59
CA ALA A 34 0.30 14.49 -10.08
C ALA A 34 -1.03 15.22 -10.29
N SER A 35 -1.57 15.78 -9.21
CA SER A 35 -2.72 16.68 -9.23
C SER A 35 -2.25 18.08 -9.54
N LEU A 36 -2.92 18.74 -10.47
CA LEU A 36 -2.61 20.12 -10.88
C LEU A 36 -3.58 21.10 -10.22
N HIS A 37 -3.17 22.35 -10.10
CA HIS A 37 -4.07 23.43 -9.68
C HIS A 37 -5.21 23.63 -10.70
N PRO A 38 -6.41 24.04 -10.26
CA PRO A 38 -7.51 24.35 -11.16
C PRO A 38 -7.13 25.46 -12.14
N GLY A 39 -7.20 25.18 -13.44
CA GLY A 39 -6.82 26.15 -14.48
C GLY A 39 -5.32 26.23 -14.77
N ALA A 40 -4.52 25.27 -14.28
CA ALA A 40 -3.08 25.18 -14.52
C ALA A 40 -2.71 25.45 -15.97
N ILE A 41 -1.66 26.25 -16.17
CA ILE A 41 -1.14 26.62 -17.48
C ILE A 41 0.17 25.87 -17.70
N ILE A 42 0.21 25.02 -18.72
CA ILE A 42 1.38 24.24 -19.09
C ILE A 42 1.73 24.56 -20.53
N ASP A 43 2.97 24.97 -20.78
CA ASP A 43 3.43 25.40 -22.10
C ASP A 43 2.51 26.45 -22.76
N GLY A 44 2.04 27.41 -21.95
CA GLY A 44 1.15 28.49 -22.40
C GLY A 44 -0.29 28.06 -22.71
N LYS A 45 -0.66 26.78 -22.49
CA LYS A 45 -2.02 26.26 -22.69
C LYS A 45 -2.65 25.91 -21.36
N SER A 46 -3.90 26.34 -21.17
CA SER A 46 -4.68 25.91 -20.00
C SER A 46 -5.02 24.43 -20.13
N VAL A 47 -4.65 23.66 -19.12
CA VAL A 47 -4.92 22.23 -19.08
C VAL A 47 -6.27 22.02 -18.39
N SER A 48 -7.23 21.47 -19.13
CA SER A 48 -8.57 21.16 -18.60
C SER A 48 -8.59 19.97 -17.63
N THR A 49 -7.57 19.12 -17.69
CA THR A 49 -7.40 17.95 -16.83
C THR A 49 -6.68 18.31 -15.54
N ASN A 50 -7.31 18.02 -14.41
CA ASN A 50 -6.76 18.29 -13.06
C ASN A 50 -5.61 17.37 -12.66
N GLY A 51 -5.06 16.56 -13.57
CA GLY A 51 -3.94 15.69 -13.24
C GLY A 51 -3.27 15.05 -14.44
N VAL A 52 -2.01 14.69 -14.23
CA VAL A 52 -1.13 14.02 -15.19
C VAL A 52 -0.68 12.68 -14.62
N VAL A 53 -0.66 11.66 -15.48
CA VAL A 53 -0.16 10.34 -15.11
C VAL A 53 1.33 10.28 -15.44
N ILE A 54 2.12 9.90 -14.45
CA ILE A 54 3.57 9.76 -14.57
C ILE A 54 3.87 8.26 -14.60
N SER A 55 4.41 7.77 -15.71
CA SER A 55 4.95 6.43 -15.78
C SER A 55 6.23 6.35 -14.94
N THR A 56 6.34 5.33 -14.11
CA THR A 56 7.58 4.99 -13.39
C THR A 56 8.09 3.59 -13.78
N ALA A 57 7.61 3.06 -14.91
CA ALA A 57 7.93 1.71 -15.35
C ALA A 57 9.37 1.59 -15.91
N ASP A 58 9.92 2.71 -16.37
CA ASP A 58 11.29 2.91 -16.88
C ASP A 58 12.34 3.02 -15.76
N ARG A 59 11.91 3.19 -14.50
CA ARG A 59 12.77 3.43 -13.34
C ARG A 59 12.60 2.32 -12.30
N GLU A 60 13.40 1.25 -12.43
CA GLU A 60 13.34 0.11 -11.51
C GLU A 60 13.66 0.48 -10.05
N ASP A 61 14.53 1.47 -9.87
CA ASP A 61 14.89 2.03 -8.57
C ASP A 61 13.67 2.52 -7.79
N PHE A 62 12.67 3.08 -8.48
CA PHE A 62 11.43 3.56 -7.86
C PHE A 62 10.52 2.41 -7.44
N ILE A 63 10.58 1.28 -8.14
CA ILE A 63 9.72 0.11 -7.90
C ILE A 63 10.16 -0.60 -6.62
N TYR A 64 11.47 -0.83 -6.47
CA TYR A 64 12.01 -1.55 -5.31
C TYR A 64 12.11 -0.69 -4.06
N ASN A 65 12.37 0.61 -4.22
CA ASN A 65 12.49 1.53 -3.11
C ASN A 65 11.63 2.79 -3.33
N PRO A 66 10.41 2.83 -2.78
CA PRO A 66 9.53 3.98 -2.93
C PRO A 66 10.09 5.30 -2.38
N ILE A 67 11.07 5.21 -1.47
CA ILE A 67 11.73 6.38 -0.90
C ILE A 67 12.62 7.06 -1.97
N GLN A 68 13.16 6.31 -2.93
CA GLN A 68 13.96 6.88 -4.03
C GLN A 68 13.14 7.80 -4.94
N PHE A 69 11.87 7.47 -5.17
CA PHE A 69 10.96 8.35 -5.89
C PHE A 69 10.81 9.70 -5.17
N VAL A 70 10.59 9.65 -3.86
CA VAL A 70 10.46 10.86 -3.02
C VAL A 70 11.74 11.68 -3.08
N HIS A 71 12.91 11.07 -2.89
CA HIS A 71 14.19 11.77 -2.99
C HIS A 71 14.41 12.38 -4.37
N SER A 72 14.06 11.67 -5.45
CA SER A 72 14.23 12.19 -6.81
C SER A 72 13.37 13.43 -7.07
N ILE A 73 12.14 13.47 -6.53
CA ILE A 73 11.30 14.68 -6.57
C ILE A 73 11.91 15.80 -5.73
N ARG A 74 12.35 15.51 -4.49
CA ARG A 74 12.96 16.53 -3.62
C ARG A 74 14.26 17.10 -4.20
N ASP A 75 15.08 16.27 -4.84
CA ASP A 75 16.29 16.70 -5.53
C ASP A 75 15.96 17.57 -6.74
N ALA A 76 14.86 17.27 -7.45
CA ALA A 76 14.37 18.10 -8.54
C ALA A 76 13.86 19.46 -8.02
N GLU A 77 13.03 19.48 -6.99
CA GLU A 77 12.56 20.71 -6.34
C GLU A 77 13.72 21.56 -5.80
N TYR A 78 14.72 20.93 -5.17
CA TYR A 78 15.91 21.61 -4.69
C TYR A 78 16.71 22.26 -5.84
N LYS A 79 16.89 21.55 -6.96
CA LYS A 79 17.53 22.10 -8.16
C LYS A 79 16.75 23.25 -8.79
N LEU A 80 15.43 23.25 -8.63
CA LEU A 80 14.54 24.31 -9.07
C LEU A 80 14.50 25.49 -8.09
N GLY A 81 15.17 25.39 -6.93
CA GLY A 81 15.20 26.44 -5.91
C GLY A 81 13.91 26.56 -5.10
N VAL A 82 13.08 25.52 -5.07
CA VAL A 82 11.86 25.48 -4.26
C VAL A 82 12.24 25.39 -2.78
N ASP A 83 11.69 26.29 -1.96
CA ASP A 83 11.86 26.26 -0.52
C ASP A 83 11.16 25.03 0.07
N GLN A 84 11.71 24.44 1.12
CA GLN A 84 11.13 23.29 1.80
C GLN A 84 9.68 23.53 2.28
N ARG A 85 9.29 24.78 2.50
CA ARG A 85 7.92 25.18 2.87
C ARG A 85 6.92 25.06 1.73
N ASP A 86 7.38 25.21 0.50
CA ASP A 86 6.58 25.18 -0.73
C ASP A 86 6.66 23.82 -1.44
N ASN A 87 7.27 22.83 -0.77
CA ASN A 87 7.38 21.46 -1.25
C ASN A 87 6.01 20.88 -1.59
N VAL A 88 5.94 20.23 -2.74
CA VAL A 88 4.73 19.54 -3.17
C VAL A 88 4.48 18.35 -2.23
N PRO A 89 3.26 18.16 -1.69
CA PRO A 89 2.95 17.01 -0.87
C PRO A 89 2.99 15.71 -1.69
N ILE A 90 3.73 14.71 -1.21
CA ILE A 90 3.87 13.40 -1.85
C ILE A 90 3.23 12.33 -0.97
N LEU A 91 2.22 11.64 -1.49
CA LEU A 91 1.50 10.57 -0.81
C LEU A 91 1.84 9.23 -1.46
N VAL A 92 2.65 8.42 -0.77
CA VAL A 92 3.00 7.07 -1.21
C VAL A 92 1.89 6.10 -0.79
N ARG A 93 1.11 5.63 -1.76
CA ARG A 93 0.05 4.63 -1.55
C ARG A 93 0.62 3.23 -1.75
N GLN A 94 1.11 2.64 -0.66
CA GLN A 94 1.48 1.22 -0.66
C GLN A 94 0.22 0.36 -0.60
N THR A 95 -0.09 -0.33 -1.69
CA THR A 95 -1.07 -1.43 -1.65
C THR A 95 -0.35 -2.70 -1.26
N VAL A 96 -0.80 -3.40 -0.21
CA VAL A 96 -0.27 -4.73 0.10
C VAL A 96 -0.47 -5.64 -1.11
N PRO A 97 0.58 -6.32 -1.62
CA PRO A 97 0.47 -7.21 -2.77
C PRO A 97 -0.62 -8.25 -2.54
N THR A 98 -1.44 -8.53 -3.56
CA THR A 98 -2.55 -9.47 -3.48
C THR A 98 -2.10 -10.85 -2.98
N ALA A 99 -0.92 -11.31 -3.40
CA ALA A 99 -0.32 -12.57 -2.94
C ALA A 99 -0.06 -12.58 -1.42
N ARG A 100 0.46 -11.49 -0.84
CA ARG A 100 0.69 -11.39 0.61
C ARG A 100 -0.63 -11.43 1.38
N LYS A 101 -1.68 -10.79 0.86
CA LYS A 101 -3.03 -10.87 1.45
C LYS A 101 -3.55 -12.31 1.49
N MET A 102 -3.33 -13.09 0.42
CA MET A 102 -3.71 -14.50 0.40
C MET A 102 -2.94 -15.33 1.42
N VAL A 103 -1.62 -15.11 1.56
CA VAL A 103 -0.79 -15.80 2.56
C VAL A 103 -1.30 -15.51 3.97
N TYR A 104 -1.59 -14.24 4.30
CA TYR A 104 -2.12 -13.89 5.61
C TYR A 104 -3.50 -14.50 5.87
N ALA A 105 -4.39 -14.53 4.87
CA ALA A 105 -5.67 -15.19 4.99
C ALA A 105 -5.51 -16.70 5.25
N PHE A 106 -4.60 -17.35 4.53
CA PHE A 106 -4.32 -18.78 4.71
C PHE A 106 -3.75 -19.08 6.09
N LEU A 107 -2.79 -18.28 6.57
CA LEU A 107 -2.24 -18.41 7.91
C LEU A 107 -3.32 -18.21 8.99
N MET A 108 -4.23 -17.26 8.81
CA MET A 108 -5.34 -17.04 9.74
C MET A 108 -6.30 -18.25 9.77
N ILE A 109 -6.57 -18.86 8.61
CA ILE A 109 -7.41 -20.06 8.53
C ILE A 109 -6.73 -21.24 9.23
N LEU A 110 -5.42 -21.45 9.00
CA LEU A 110 -4.65 -22.53 9.63
C LEU A 110 -4.62 -22.38 11.16
N THR A 111 -4.39 -21.17 11.67
CA THR A 111 -4.39 -20.93 13.12
C THR A 111 -5.78 -21.15 13.73
N CYS A 112 -6.85 -20.73 13.05
CA CYS A 112 -8.22 -21.03 13.48
C CYS A 112 -8.51 -22.53 13.51
N MET A 113 -8.12 -23.28 12.48
CA MET A 113 -8.31 -24.74 12.45
C MET A 113 -7.50 -25.45 13.54
N ALA A 114 -6.26 -25.02 13.78
CA ALA A 114 -5.43 -25.57 14.85
C ALA A 114 -6.06 -25.35 16.24
N LEU A 115 -6.58 -24.13 16.49
CA LEU A 115 -7.30 -23.81 17.72
C LEU A 115 -8.57 -24.66 17.87
N LEU A 116 -9.39 -24.77 16.83
CA LEU A 116 -10.61 -25.59 16.87
C LEU A 116 -10.30 -27.07 17.16
N ASN A 117 -9.25 -27.62 16.57
CA ASN A 117 -8.81 -29.00 16.83
C ASN A 117 -8.27 -29.17 18.25
N TYR A 118 -7.50 -28.21 18.76
CA TYR A 118 -7.02 -28.21 20.14
C TYR A 118 -8.17 -28.17 21.15
N TYR A 119 -9.15 -27.28 20.94
CA TYR A 119 -10.33 -27.19 21.80
C TYR A 119 -11.19 -28.46 21.74
N LYS A 120 -11.42 -29.03 20.56
CA LYS A 120 -12.14 -30.31 20.41
C LYS A 120 -11.45 -31.45 21.16
N GLY A 121 -10.13 -31.56 21.05
CA GLY A 121 -9.33 -32.56 21.77
C GLY A 121 -9.40 -32.39 23.28
N SER A 122 -9.26 -31.16 23.76
CA SER A 122 -9.33 -30.83 25.20
C SER A 122 -10.71 -31.16 25.80
N VAL A 123 -11.80 -30.73 25.15
CA VAL A 123 -13.17 -30.98 25.62
C VAL A 123 -13.49 -32.48 25.66
N ARG A 124 -13.11 -33.23 24.61
CA ARG A 124 -13.34 -34.68 24.56
C ARG A 124 -12.61 -35.41 25.69
N THR A 125 -11.36 -35.05 25.95
CA THR A 125 -10.56 -35.68 27.02
C THR A 125 -11.15 -35.39 28.40
N ASN A 126 -11.60 -34.15 28.63
CA ASN A 126 -12.27 -33.77 29.87
C ASN A 126 -13.62 -34.49 30.05
N MET A 127 -14.41 -34.64 28.99
CA MET A 127 -15.69 -35.34 29.04
C MET A 127 -15.52 -36.83 29.36
N PHE A 128 -14.54 -37.51 28.73
CA PHE A 128 -14.22 -38.91 29.05
C PHE A 128 -13.82 -39.10 30.50
N ARG A 129 -13.06 -38.17 31.08
CA ARG A 129 -12.63 -38.22 32.48
C ARG A 129 -13.78 -38.00 33.48
N ILE A 130 -14.75 -37.15 33.13
CA ILE A 130 -15.98 -36.95 33.91
C ILE A 130 -16.86 -38.20 33.86
N VAL A 131 -17.04 -38.80 32.68
CA VAL A 131 -17.85 -40.01 32.51
C VAL A 131 -17.21 -41.21 33.21
N SER A 132 -15.88 -41.38 33.11
CA SER A 132 -15.18 -42.49 33.77
C SER A 132 -15.17 -42.37 35.29
N SER A 133 -15.00 -41.16 35.83
CA SER A 133 -15.11 -40.92 37.28
C SER A 133 -16.53 -41.14 37.80
N ALA A 134 -17.57 -40.76 37.04
CA ALA A 134 -18.95 -41.06 37.37
C ALA A 134 -19.27 -42.57 37.35
N ALA A 135 -18.71 -43.31 36.39
CA ALA A 135 -18.88 -44.77 36.28
C ALA A 135 -18.22 -45.53 37.44
N ASN A 136 -17.01 -45.15 37.84
CA ASN A 136 -16.30 -45.78 38.97
C ASN A 136 -17.02 -45.52 40.31
N LYS A 137 -17.52 -44.30 40.53
CA LYS A 137 -18.26 -43.94 41.75
C LYS A 137 -19.58 -44.72 41.93
N LYS A 138 -20.14 -45.23 40.83
CA LYS A 138 -21.36 -46.06 40.83
C LYS A 138 -21.07 -47.54 41.14
N LYS A 139 -19.83 -48.01 40.89
CA LYS A 139 -19.39 -49.37 41.23
C LYS A 139 -19.06 -49.53 42.71
N GLU A 140 -18.53 -48.49 43.37
CA GLU A 140 -18.24 -48.51 44.81
C GLU A 140 -19.48 -48.44 45.72
N LYS A 141 -20.65 -48.07 45.18
CA LYS A 141 -21.93 -47.98 45.91
C LYS A 141 -22.78 -49.26 45.81
N LYS A 142 -22.28 -50.31 45.18
CA LYS A 142 -22.95 -51.61 45.02
C LYS A 142 -22.18 -52.67 45.78
#